data_AF-A0A3N0XVP1-F1
#
_entry.id   AF-A0A3N0XVP1-F1
#
_cell.length_a   1.000
_cell.length_b   1.000
_cell.length_c   1.000
_cell.angle_alpha   90.00
_cell.angle_beta   90.00
_cell.angle_gamma   90.00
#
_symmetry.space_group_name_H-M   'P 1'
#
loop_
_entity.id
_entity.type
_entity.pdbx_description
1 polymer ?
#
loop_
_entity_poly.entity_id
_entity_poly.type
_entity_poly.pdbx_seq_one_letter_code
_entity_poly.pdbx_strand_id
1 'polypeptide(L)'
;SMSLLNHDCQPNCVMIFKGKRLTLRAVRVIRPCEELTISYTDVLAPSKERRSQLQEQYHFLCQCTRCTTEDKHSKASDDVSSLSDQS
;
A
#
# COMPACT_ATOMS: atom_id res chain seq x y z
N SER A 1 -2.71 7.38 -21.69
CA SER A 1 -3.53 6.88 -20.58
C SER A 1 -2.72 6.98 -19.29
N MET A 2 -3.29 7.43 -18.18
CA MET A 2 -2.60 7.49 -16.86
C MET A 2 -2.57 6.12 -16.15
N SER A 3 -3.08 5.06 -16.79
CA SER A 3 -3.04 3.67 -16.30
C SER A 3 -1.65 3.02 -16.35
N LEU A 4 -0.59 3.80 -16.56
CA LEU A 4 0.80 3.30 -16.62
C LEU A 4 1.49 3.28 -15.25
N LEU A 5 0.99 4.05 -14.29
CA LEU A 5 1.58 4.16 -12.96
C LEU A 5 1.06 3.03 -12.08
N ASN A 6 1.94 2.15 -11.63
CA ASN A 6 1.56 1.07 -10.74
C ASN A 6 1.24 1.54 -9.32
N HIS A 7 0.62 0.65 -8.56
CA HIS A 7 0.26 0.87 -7.18
C HIS A 7 1.44 0.64 -6.22
N ASP A 8 1.60 1.53 -5.25
CA ASP A 8 2.31 1.24 -4.00
C ASP A 8 1.53 1.86 -2.82
N CYS A 9 1.44 1.16 -1.68
CA CYS A 9 0.86 1.72 -0.46
C CYS A 9 1.77 2.80 0.17
N GLN A 10 3.00 2.93 -0.32
CA GLN A 10 4.01 3.91 0.07
C GLN A 10 4.53 4.65 -1.19
N PRO A 11 3.63 5.34 -1.93
CA PRO A 11 3.93 5.82 -3.27
C PRO A 11 4.97 6.94 -3.27
N ASN A 12 5.65 7.13 -4.41
CA ASN A 12 6.56 8.26 -4.60
C ASN A 12 5.93 9.44 -5.34
N CYS A 13 4.73 9.27 -5.90
CA CYS A 13 3.98 10.30 -6.58
C CYS A 13 2.54 10.41 -6.06
N VAL A 14 1.94 11.58 -6.25
CA VAL A 14 0.52 11.85 -6.01
C VAL A 14 -0.12 12.49 -7.23
N MET A 15 -1.37 12.11 -7.50
CA MET A 15 -2.19 12.72 -8.54
C MET A 15 -3.08 13.80 -7.94
N ILE A 16 -3.02 15.01 -8.51
CA ILE A 16 -3.82 16.16 -8.09
C ILE A 16 -4.71 16.57 -9.26
N PHE A 17 -6.02 16.57 -9.03
CA PHE A 17 -7.01 17.02 -10.00
C PHE A 17 -7.41 18.47 -9.70
N LYS A 18 -7.30 19.34 -10.72
CA LYS A 18 -7.83 20.71 -10.71
C LYS A 18 -8.79 20.85 -11.89
N GLY A 19 -10.08 20.62 -11.62
CA GLY A 19 -11.08 20.44 -12.68
C GLY A 19 -10.70 19.24 -13.55
N LYS A 20 -10.61 19.45 -14.87
CA LYS A 20 -10.18 18.42 -15.83
C LYS A 20 -8.66 18.25 -15.94
N ARG A 21 -7.87 19.08 -15.24
CA ARG A 21 -6.41 19.04 -15.30
C ARG A 21 -5.87 18.11 -14.23
N LEU A 22 -5.15 17.09 -14.66
CA LEU A 22 -4.41 16.17 -13.78
C LEU A 22 -2.95 16.64 -13.70
N THR A 23 -2.41 16.72 -12.49
CA THR A 23 -0.99 16.96 -12.24
C THR A 23 -0.43 15.83 -11.40
N LEU A 24 0.64 15.18 -11.87
CA LEU A 24 1.42 14.23 -11.08
C LEU A 24 2.56 14.99 -10.39
N ARG A 25 2.74 14.79 -9.08
CA ARG A 25 3.84 15.40 -8.32
C ARG A 25 4.56 14.35 -7.51
N ALA A 26 5.89 14.42 -7.50
CA ALA A 26 6.70 13.64 -6.57
C ALA A 26 6.46 14.12 -5.13
N VAL A 27 6.36 13.18 -4.19
CA VAL A 27 6.23 13.45 -2.75
C VAL A 27 7.50 13.12 -1.96
N ARG A 28 8.49 12.54 -2.63
CA ARG A 28 9.84 12.29 -2.12
C ARG A 28 10.86 12.36 -3.25
N VAL A 29 12.15 12.34 -2.91
CA VAL A 29 13.22 12.20 -3.91
C VAL A 29 13.06 10.86 -4.64
N ILE A 30 13.18 10.90 -5.97
CA ILE A 30 13.07 9.75 -6.88
C ILE A 30 14.41 9.60 -7.59
N ARG A 31 15.02 8.41 -7.51
CA ARG A 31 16.31 8.15 -8.17
C ARG A 31 16.10 7.87 -9.66
N PRO A 32 17.13 8.07 -10.51
CA PRO A 32 17.09 7.62 -11.89
C PRO A 32 16.71 6.14 -11.97
N CYS A 33 15.84 5.79 -12.92
CA CYS A 33 15.31 4.43 -13.13
C CYS A 33 14.42 3.87 -11.99
N GLU A 34 14.11 4.65 -10.96
CA GLU A 34 13.12 4.26 -9.96
C GLU A 34 11.71 4.35 -10.58
N GLU A 35 10.90 3.32 -10.36
CA GLU A 35 9.53 3.26 -10.86
C GLU A 35 8.65 4.34 -10.19
N LEU A 36 7.83 5.02 -10.99
CA LEU A 36 6.85 5.99 -10.47
C LEU A 36 5.57 5.27 -10.04
N THR A 37 5.18 5.45 -8.79
CA THR A 37 4.02 4.77 -8.19
C THR A 37 3.07 5.76 -7.54
N ILE A 38 1.78 5.40 -7.52
CA ILE A 38 0.71 6.14 -6.85
C ILE A 38 -0.08 5.19 -5.94
N SER A 39 -0.84 5.72 -4.98
CA SER A 39 -1.81 4.89 -4.26
C SER A 39 -3.12 4.84 -5.03
N TYR A 40 -3.70 3.65 -5.13
CA TYR A 40 -5.03 3.42 -5.71
C TYR A 40 -6.11 3.36 -4.63
N THR A 41 -5.69 3.20 -3.38
CA THR A 41 -6.55 3.06 -2.20
C THR A 41 -6.23 4.16 -1.19
N ASP A 42 -7.03 4.25 -0.13
CA ASP A 42 -6.69 5.09 1.01
C ASP A 42 -5.46 4.51 1.74
N VAL A 43 -4.41 5.33 1.84
CA VAL A 43 -3.15 4.95 2.50
C VAL A 43 -3.29 4.81 4.01
N LEU A 44 -4.36 5.36 4.60
CA LEU A 44 -4.68 5.28 6.03
C LEU A 44 -5.49 4.02 6.39
N ALA A 45 -6.10 3.36 5.41
CA ALA A 45 -6.86 2.13 5.65
C ALA A 45 -5.93 0.98 6.09
N PRO A 46 -6.40 0.00 6.88
CA PRO A 46 -5.62 -1.18 7.27
C PRO A 46 -5.17 -2.05 6.09
N SER A 47 -4.07 -2.83 6.23
CA SER A 47 -3.55 -3.72 5.17
C SER A 47 -4.59 -4.61 4.53
N LYS A 48 -5.42 -5.25 5.37
CA LYS A 48 -6.47 -6.18 4.93
C LYS A 48 -7.47 -5.49 4.02
N GLU A 49 -7.91 -4.28 4.39
CA GLU A 49 -8.86 -3.49 3.61
C GLU A 49 -8.25 -3.04 2.28
N ARG A 50 -7.02 -2.50 2.31
CA ARG A 50 -6.30 -2.10 1.09
C ARG A 50 -6.18 -3.28 0.12
N ARG A 51 -5.81 -4.47 0.60
CA ARG A 51 -5.68 -5.67 -0.25
C ARG A 51 -7.02 -6.17 -0.81
N SER A 52 -8.09 -6.14 -0.01
CA SER A 52 -9.43 -6.51 -0.48
C SER A 52 -9.84 -5.62 -1.65
N GLN A 53 -9.73 -4.29 -1.49
CA GLN A 53 -10.06 -3.33 -2.54
C GLN A 53 -9.22 -3.55 -3.81
N LEU A 54 -7.90 -3.72 -3.66
CA LEU A 54 -7.01 -3.95 -4.81
C LEU A 54 -7.34 -5.25 -5.55
N GLN A 55 -7.67 -6.32 -4.82
CA GLN A 55 -8.04 -7.61 -5.41
C GLN A 55 -9.40 -7.55 -6.11
N GLU A 56 -10.38 -6.86 -5.53
CA GLU A 56 -11.74 -6.73 -6.07
C GLU A 56 -11.79 -5.83 -7.30
N GLN A 57 -11.07 -4.71 -7.29
CA GLN A 57 -11.16 -3.68 -8.34
C GLN A 57 -10.08 -3.80 -9.42
N TYR A 58 -8.88 -4.25 -9.03
CA TYR A 58 -7.70 -4.28 -9.91
C TYR A 58 -7.13 -5.69 -10.09
N HIS A 59 -7.70 -6.70 -9.42
CA HIS A 59 -7.37 -8.12 -9.57
C HIS A 59 -5.89 -8.47 -9.33
N PHE A 60 -5.23 -7.77 -8.41
CA PHE A 60 -3.89 -8.11 -7.97
C PHE A 60 -3.72 -8.02 -6.44
N LEU A 61 -2.73 -8.75 -5.93
CA LEU A 61 -2.33 -8.72 -4.53
C LEU A 61 -1.12 -7.79 -4.33
N CYS A 62 -1.27 -6.76 -3.49
CA CYS A 62 -0.16 -5.85 -3.17
C CYS A 62 0.88 -6.50 -2.26
N GLN A 63 2.15 -6.46 -2.70
CA GLN A 63 3.32 -7.03 -2.03
C GLN A 63 4.35 -5.97 -1.60
N CYS A 64 3.94 -4.69 -1.51
CA CYS A 64 4.84 -3.61 -1.07
C CYS A 64 5.37 -3.82 0.36
N THR A 65 6.40 -3.07 0.74
CA THR A 65 7.04 -3.17 2.07
C THR A 65 6.06 -2.93 3.22
N ARG A 66 5.11 -1.99 3.08
CA ARG A 66 4.08 -1.77 4.12
C ARG A 66 3.22 -3.01 4.34
N CYS A 67 2.66 -3.55 3.27
CA CYS A 67 1.79 -4.72 3.34
C CYS A 67 2.54 -5.94 3.89
N THR A 68 3.78 -6.17 3.47
CA THR A 68 4.59 -7.31 3.94
C THR A 68 5.11 -7.15 5.37
N THR A 69 5.23 -5.93 5.89
CA THR A 69 5.67 -5.67 7.28
C THR A 69 4.51 -5.73 8.26
N GLU A 70 3.34 -5.17 7.89
CA GLU A 70 2.11 -5.24 8.69
C GLU A 70 1.70 -6.71 8.94
N ASP A 71 1.92 -7.60 7.96
CA ASP A 71 1.69 -9.05 8.11
C ASP A 71 2.59 -9.74 9.15
N LYS A 72 3.79 -9.19 9.39
CA LYS A 72 4.74 -9.77 10.36
C LYS A 72 4.36 -9.38 11.79
N HIS A 73 3.81 -8.19 11.98
CA HIS A 73 3.37 -7.72 13.29
C HIS A 73 2.08 -8.38 13.75
N SER A 74 1.14 -8.68 12.84
CA SER A 74 -0.09 -9.39 13.19
C SER A 74 0.14 -10.85 13.62
N LYS A 75 1.21 -11.49 13.15
CA LYS A 75 1.58 -12.86 13.59
C LYS A 75 2.27 -12.92 14.96
N ALA A 76 2.95 -11.84 15.37
CA ALA A 76 3.68 -11.81 16.65
C ALA A 76 2.76 -11.66 17.87
N SER A 77 1.53 -11.19 17.68
CA SER A 77 0.53 -11.04 18.75
C SER A 77 -0.25 -12.32 19.06
N ASP A 78 -0.22 -13.33 18.18
CA ASP A 78 -0.96 -14.58 18.37
C ASP A 78 -0.19 -15.63 19.19
N ASP A 79 1.16 -15.53 19.23
CA ASP A 79 2.03 -16.48 19.95
C ASP A 79 2.12 -16.25 21.48
N VAL A 80 1.61 -15.13 22.02
CA VAL A 80 1.61 -14.82 23.47
C VAL A 80 0.44 -15.48 24.22
N SER A 81 -0.44 -16.25 23.56
CA SER A 81 -1.57 -16.92 24.22
C SER A 81 -1.30 -18.36 24.69
N SER A 82 -0.13 -18.96 24.36
CA SER A 82 0.13 -20.39 24.62
C SER A 82 1.01 -20.70 25.85
N LEU A 83 1.27 -19.74 26.73
CA LEU A 83 2.16 -19.94 27.91
C LEU A 83 1.52 -19.67 29.29
N SER A 84 0.20 -19.50 29.41
CA SER A 84 -0.44 -19.19 30.71
C SER A 84 -1.30 -20.30 31.34
N ASP A 85 -1.23 -21.55 30.88
CA ASP A 85 -1.99 -22.68 31.47
C ASP A 85 -1.09 -23.77 32.05
N GLN A 86 -0.17 -23.39 32.94
CA GLN A 86 0.42 -24.34 33.90
C GLN A 86 0.45 -23.72 35.30
N SER A 87 -0.65 -23.87 36.02
CA SER A 87 -0.73 -23.85 37.49
C SER A 87 -1.95 -24.63 37.95
#